data_AF-A0A3D3ANB1-F1
#
_entry.id   AF-A0A3D3ANB1-F1
#
_cell.length_a   1.000
_cell.length_b   1.000
_cell.length_c   1.000
_cell.angle_alpha   90.00
_cell.angle_beta   90.00
_cell.angle_gamma   90.00
#
_symmetry.space_group_name_H-M   'P 1'
#
loop_
_entity.id
_entity.type
_entity.pdbx_description
1 polymer ?
#
loop_
_entity_poly.entity_id
_entity_poly.type
_entity_poly.pdbx_seq_one_letter_code
_entity_poly.pdbx_strand_id
1 'polypeptide(L)'
;MIKKIFFLIFLLSHFRMLYAVNNPNDPKDPKVGTDEKASSQVPKNQIKVKVFFSDKNIVFEGTASIKNFKIFVTSEKNGFEFYKEFTLENIQSVSVKKWQGFKYKDNAFVFYPSEYEIKDLKGISFIYKKNIQELNDFVLETDLGKTKIFSYFYDYWTGKEWEMSKRKSQELSTGEPLPKVAVKLFFISISQKEEKKI
;
A
#
# COMPACT_ATOMS: atom_id res chain seq x y z
N MET A 1 -64.65 15.52 5.94
CA MET A 1 -63.44 15.64 5.08
C MET A 1 -62.12 15.48 5.85
N ILE A 2 -62.11 14.88 7.06
CA ILE A 2 -60.95 14.84 7.98
C ILE A 2 -60.34 13.43 8.15
N LYS A 3 -61.02 12.38 7.67
CA LYS A 3 -60.60 10.97 7.85
C LYS A 3 -59.54 10.46 6.87
N LYS A 4 -59.12 11.23 5.87
CA LYS A 4 -58.14 10.80 4.84
C LYS A 4 -56.69 11.21 5.14
N ILE A 5 -56.45 12.09 6.12
CA ILE A 5 -55.09 12.62 6.42
C ILE A 5 -54.31 11.71 7.38
N PHE A 6 -54.98 10.93 8.22
CA PHE A 6 -54.32 10.06 9.20
C PHE A 6 -53.68 8.80 8.60
N PHE A 7 -54.11 8.35 7.41
CA PHE A 7 -53.54 7.15 6.78
C PHE A 7 -52.18 7.40 6.12
N LEU A 8 -51.88 8.65 5.76
CA LEU A 8 -50.62 9.02 5.11
C LEU A 8 -49.44 9.14 6.11
N ILE A 9 -49.72 9.46 7.37
CA ILE A 9 -48.69 9.61 8.42
C ILE A 9 -48.23 8.24 8.92
N PHE A 10 -49.08 7.21 8.88
CA PHE A 10 -48.71 5.86 9.34
C PHE A 10 -47.84 5.09 8.33
N LEU A 11 -47.89 5.45 7.04
CA LEU A 11 -47.06 4.83 6.00
C LEU A 11 -45.63 5.40 5.93
N LEU A 12 -45.38 6.59 6.49
CA LEU A 12 -44.06 7.24 6.50
C LEU A 12 -43.18 6.83 7.68
N SER A 13 -43.72 6.17 8.71
CA SER A 13 -42.96 5.72 9.89
C SER A 13 -42.36 4.31 9.74
N HIS A 14 -42.78 3.51 8.76
CA HIS A 14 -42.33 2.12 8.61
C HIS A 14 -41.19 1.92 7.59
N PHE A 15 -40.70 2.99 6.95
CA PHE A 15 -39.64 2.91 5.93
C PHE A 15 -38.28 3.46 6.41
N ARG A 16 -37.92 3.20 7.68
CA ARG A 16 -36.61 3.61 8.24
C ARG A 16 -35.79 2.46 8.86
N MET A 17 -36.08 1.20 8.52
CA MET A 17 -35.42 0.06 9.17
C MET A 17 -34.67 -0.91 8.24
N LEU A 18 -34.08 -0.47 7.12
CA LEU A 18 -33.26 -1.39 6.28
C LEU A 18 -31.99 -0.78 5.67
N TYR A 19 -31.35 0.17 6.34
CA TYR A 19 -29.96 0.52 6.03
C TYR A 19 -29.09 0.43 7.27
N ALA A 20 -29.04 -0.77 7.86
CA ALA A 20 -27.81 -1.18 8.52
C ALA A 20 -26.77 -1.36 7.41
N VAL A 21 -26.06 -0.28 7.10
CA VAL A 21 -24.83 -0.37 6.31
C VAL A 21 -23.90 -1.24 7.14
N ASN A 22 -23.80 -2.51 6.77
CA ASN A 22 -22.75 -3.38 7.27
C ASN A 22 -21.45 -2.75 6.79
N ASN A 23 -20.86 -1.87 7.60
CA ASN A 23 -19.48 -1.47 7.41
C ASN A 23 -18.68 -2.78 7.32
N PRO A 24 -18.02 -3.06 6.19
CA PRO A 24 -17.19 -4.23 6.11
C PRO A 24 -16.15 -4.10 7.24
N ASN A 25 -16.04 -5.16 8.05
CA ASN A 25 -15.08 -5.17 9.15
C ASN A 25 -13.71 -4.76 8.62
N ASP A 26 -13.02 -3.88 9.35
CA ASP A 26 -11.62 -3.60 9.11
C ASP A 26 -10.87 -4.95 8.95
N PRO A 27 -9.87 -5.01 8.05
CA PRO A 27 -9.04 -6.20 7.95
C PRO A 27 -8.52 -6.55 9.34
N LYS A 28 -8.90 -7.74 9.82
CA LYS A 28 -8.51 -8.22 11.14
C LYS A 28 -6.99 -8.20 11.25
N ASP A 29 -6.48 -7.76 12.39
CA ASP A 29 -5.06 -7.89 12.72
C ASP A 29 -4.61 -9.34 12.44
N PRO A 30 -3.51 -9.56 11.70
CA PRO A 30 -3.11 -10.89 11.30
C PRO A 30 -2.81 -11.76 12.52
N LYS A 31 -3.48 -12.90 12.62
CA LYS A 31 -3.13 -13.93 13.60
C LYS A 31 -1.83 -14.60 13.18
N VAL A 32 -0.84 -14.56 14.07
CA VAL A 32 0.46 -15.19 13.89
C VAL A 32 0.29 -16.71 13.91
N GLY A 33 0.52 -17.35 12.76
CA GLY A 33 0.72 -18.80 12.70
C GLY A 33 2.18 -19.11 13.04
N THR A 34 2.40 -19.77 14.17
CA THR A 34 3.68 -20.40 14.53
C THR A 34 3.83 -21.69 13.74
N ASP A 35 4.58 -21.62 12.63
CA ASP A 35 5.16 -22.81 12.02
C ASP A 35 6.69 -22.70 12.06
N GLU A 36 7.26 -23.43 13.01
CA GLU A 36 8.68 -23.75 13.09
C GLU A 36 9.07 -24.77 12.02
N LYS A 37 10.05 -24.43 11.19
CA LYS A 37 11.24 -25.27 10.92
C LYS A 37 12.22 -24.56 10.00
N ALA A 38 13.44 -24.41 10.49
CA ALA A 38 14.56 -23.76 9.83
C ALA A 38 15.12 -24.60 8.67
N SER A 39 15.34 -23.96 7.53
CA SER A 39 16.23 -24.41 6.46
C SER A 39 17.14 -23.24 6.09
N SER A 40 18.44 -23.43 6.26
CA SER A 40 19.48 -22.38 6.24
C SER A 40 19.95 -21.99 4.83
N GLN A 41 19.05 -21.96 3.85
CA GLN A 41 19.28 -21.29 2.58
C GLN A 41 18.26 -20.17 2.44
N VAL A 42 18.73 -18.92 2.54
CA VAL A 42 17.93 -17.74 2.23
C VAL A 42 17.41 -17.93 0.80
N PRO A 43 16.09 -18.16 0.59
CA PRO A 43 15.54 -18.28 -0.75
C PRO A 43 15.91 -17.04 -1.54
N LYS A 44 16.22 -17.21 -2.85
CA LYS A 44 16.64 -16.15 -3.79
C LYS A 44 15.73 -14.90 -3.87
N ASN A 45 14.60 -14.91 -3.16
CA ASN A 45 13.59 -13.85 -3.10
C ASN A 45 13.49 -13.16 -1.73
N GLN A 46 14.42 -13.41 -0.81
CA GLN A 46 14.47 -12.76 0.50
C GLN A 46 15.50 -11.63 0.51
N ILE A 47 15.10 -10.45 0.98
CA ILE A 47 15.97 -9.28 1.07
C ILE A 47 15.76 -8.55 2.40
N LYS A 48 16.85 -8.07 3.00
CA LYS A 48 16.77 -7.19 4.17
C LYS A 48 16.23 -5.82 3.75
N VAL A 49 15.20 -5.35 4.44
CA VAL A 49 14.50 -4.11 4.11
C VAL A 49 14.16 -3.33 5.37
N LYS A 50 14.22 -2.00 5.28
CA LYS A 50 13.54 -1.08 6.21
C LYS A 50 12.26 -0.60 5.56
N VAL A 51 11.14 -0.84 6.23
CA VAL A 51 9.80 -0.42 5.82
C VAL A 51 9.44 0.82 6.63
N PHE A 52 9.15 1.92 5.93
CA PHE A 52 8.67 3.16 6.53
C PHE A 52 7.18 3.27 6.26
N PHE A 53 6.42 3.61 7.30
CA PHE A 53 4.99 3.78 7.21
C PHE A 53 4.63 5.25 7.09
N SER A 54 3.39 5.51 6.67
CA SER A 54 2.80 6.84 6.57
C SER A 54 2.81 7.59 7.90
N ASP A 55 2.70 6.87 9.01
CA ASP A 55 3.07 7.37 10.32
C ASP A 55 4.59 7.44 10.42
N LYS A 56 5.14 8.66 10.38
CA LYS A 56 6.58 8.94 10.29
C LYS A 56 7.41 8.34 11.43
N ASN A 57 6.76 7.94 12.53
CA ASN A 57 7.43 7.36 13.69
C ASN A 57 7.54 5.83 13.62
N ILE A 58 6.91 5.18 12.63
CA ILE A 58 6.89 3.73 12.52
C ILE A 58 7.85 3.29 11.41
N VAL A 59 8.88 2.55 11.82
CA VAL A 59 9.83 1.88 10.93
C VAL A 59 10.04 0.46 11.42
N PHE A 60 9.90 -0.51 10.51
CA PHE A 60 10.28 -1.89 10.78
C PHE A 60 11.47 -2.29 9.91
N GLU A 61 12.42 -3.01 10.51
CA GLU A 61 13.52 -3.65 9.81
C GLU A 61 13.32 -5.16 9.88
N GLY A 62 13.53 -5.84 8.75
CA GLY A 62 13.37 -7.29 8.68
C GLY A 62 13.75 -7.84 7.31
N THR A 63 13.44 -9.12 7.10
CA THR A 63 13.62 -9.80 5.83
C THR A 63 12.27 -9.88 5.12
N ALA A 64 12.17 -9.30 3.94
CA ALA A 64 10.97 -9.38 3.11
C ALA A 64 11.14 -10.45 2.03
N SER A 65 10.08 -11.23 1.80
CA SER A 65 10.01 -12.17 0.67
C SER A 65 9.22 -11.54 -0.48
N ILE A 66 9.91 -10.93 -1.43
CA ILE A 66 9.30 -10.28 -2.60
C ILE A 66 9.65 -11.11 -3.84
N LYS A 67 8.66 -11.84 -4.39
CA LYS A 67 8.89 -12.77 -5.51
C LYS A 67 8.84 -12.01 -6.84
N ASN A 68 9.71 -12.38 -7.78
CA ASN A 68 9.66 -11.93 -9.18
C ASN A 68 9.70 -10.41 -9.39
N PHE A 69 10.27 -9.64 -8.45
CA PHE A 69 10.35 -8.19 -8.59
C PHE A 69 11.26 -7.82 -9.75
N LYS A 70 10.65 -7.26 -10.80
CA LYS A 70 11.34 -6.76 -11.98
C LYS A 70 10.53 -5.62 -12.58
N ILE A 71 11.15 -4.45 -12.73
CA ILE A 71 10.51 -3.30 -13.37
C ILE A 71 11.43 -2.68 -14.41
N PHE A 72 10.84 -2.14 -15.47
CA PHE A 72 11.52 -1.39 -16.50
C PHE A 72 11.09 0.06 -16.43
N VAL A 73 12.05 0.96 -16.28
CA VAL A 73 11.80 2.40 -16.27
C VAL A 73 12.39 3.01 -17.53
N THR A 74 11.59 3.83 -18.19
CA THR A 74 12.02 4.66 -19.32
C THR A 74 12.19 6.10 -18.83
N SER A 75 13.31 6.72 -19.19
CA SER A 75 13.60 8.12 -18.90
C SER A 75 14.13 8.82 -20.15
N GLU A 76 13.71 10.05 -20.37
CA GLU A 76 14.21 10.87 -21.47
C GLU A 76 15.27 11.86 -20.97
N LYS A 77 16.37 12.00 -21.72
CA LYS A 77 17.37 13.04 -21.49
C LYS A 77 17.90 13.55 -22.82
N ASN A 78 17.77 14.86 -23.05
CA ASN A 78 18.20 15.52 -24.30
C ASN A 78 17.59 14.90 -25.56
N GLY A 79 16.31 14.47 -25.52
CA GLY A 79 15.63 13.81 -26.63
C GLY A 79 16.02 12.35 -26.86
N PHE A 80 16.89 11.77 -26.03
CA PHE A 80 17.19 10.34 -26.06
C PHE A 80 16.43 9.60 -24.97
N GLU A 81 15.82 8.47 -25.34
CA GLU A 81 15.19 7.55 -24.41
C GLU A 81 16.22 6.56 -23.86
N PHE A 82 16.23 6.43 -22.54
CA PHE A 82 17.03 5.46 -21.81
C PHE A 82 16.10 4.48 -21.10
N TYR A 83 16.46 3.21 -21.15
CA TYR A 83 15.73 2.14 -20.49
C TYR A 83 16.61 1.55 -19.39
N LYS A 84 16.03 1.35 -18.21
CA LYS A 84 16.72 0.74 -17.08
C LYS A 84 15.87 -0.36 -16.48
N GLU A 85 16.48 -1.52 -16.34
CA GLU A 85 15.92 -2.65 -15.61
C GLU A 85 16.30 -2.54 -14.13
N PHE A 86 15.30 -2.69 -13.27
CA PHE A 86 15.47 -2.73 -11.83
C PHE A 86 15.04 -4.09 -11.28
N THR A 87 15.92 -4.63 -10.43
CA THR A 87 15.71 -5.82 -9.60
C THR A 87 15.95 -5.44 -8.14
N LEU A 88 15.60 -6.30 -7.19
CA LEU A 88 15.84 -6.02 -5.77
C LEU A 88 17.33 -5.79 -5.45
N GLU A 89 18.23 -6.35 -6.25
CA GLU A 89 19.69 -6.26 -6.05
C GLU A 89 20.27 -4.90 -6.45
N ASN A 90 19.61 -4.15 -7.35
CA ASN A 90 20.14 -2.89 -7.90
C ASN A 90 19.33 -1.64 -7.50
N ILE A 91 18.34 -1.81 -6.63
CA ILE A 91 17.54 -0.74 -6.04
C ILE A 91 18.05 -0.43 -4.63
N GLN A 92 18.20 0.85 -4.33
CA GLN A 92 18.41 1.33 -2.95
C GLN A 92 17.09 1.54 -2.24
N SER A 93 16.12 2.20 -2.88
CA SER A 93 14.81 2.42 -2.27
C SER A 93 13.68 2.57 -3.28
N VAL A 94 12.47 2.24 -2.84
CA VAL A 94 11.21 2.50 -3.55
C VAL A 94 10.33 3.32 -2.61
N SER A 95 9.89 4.50 -3.04
CA SER A 95 8.98 5.36 -2.27
C SER A 95 7.70 5.60 -3.07
N VAL A 96 6.54 5.36 -2.46
CA VAL A 96 5.25 5.66 -3.08
C VAL A 96 5.06 7.18 -3.09
N LYS A 97 4.65 7.72 -4.23
CA LYS A 97 4.36 9.14 -4.42
C LYS A 97 2.87 9.41 -4.58
N LYS A 98 2.14 8.50 -5.22
CA LYS A 98 0.70 8.63 -5.43
C LYS A 98 0.01 7.29 -5.31
N TRP A 99 -1.25 7.35 -4.89
CA TRP A 99 -2.20 6.26 -4.91
C TRP A 99 -3.35 6.61 -5.85
N GLN A 100 -3.88 5.58 -6.52
CA GLN A 100 -5.05 5.65 -7.37
C GLN A 100 -6.15 4.76 -6.78
N GLY A 101 -7.33 5.35 -6.59
CA GLY A 101 -8.54 4.74 -6.10
C GLY A 101 -9.27 3.99 -7.21
N PHE A 102 -9.70 2.79 -6.90
CA PHE A 102 -10.52 1.92 -7.75
C PHE A 102 -11.76 1.50 -6.96
N LYS A 103 -12.93 1.53 -7.60
CA LYS A 103 -14.17 1.14 -6.95
C LYS A 103 -14.11 -0.34 -6.56
N TYR A 104 -14.37 -0.64 -5.29
CA TYR A 104 -14.41 -2.00 -4.75
C TYR A 104 -15.86 -2.45 -4.52
N LYS A 105 -16.67 -1.63 -3.84
CA LYS A 105 -18.10 -1.83 -3.57
C LYS A 105 -18.82 -0.48 -3.58
N ASP A 106 -20.12 -0.47 -3.28
CA ASP A 106 -20.87 0.79 -3.14
C ASP A 106 -20.17 1.72 -2.16
N ASN A 107 -19.83 2.91 -2.68
CA ASN A 107 -19.08 3.95 -1.98
C ASN A 107 -17.69 3.56 -1.45
N ALA A 108 -17.25 2.31 -1.57
CA ALA A 108 -15.97 1.81 -1.07
C ALA A 108 -14.93 1.75 -2.19
N PHE A 109 -13.74 2.27 -1.93
CA PHE A 109 -12.63 2.32 -2.88
C PHE A 109 -11.37 1.74 -2.27
N VAL A 110 -10.58 1.06 -3.10
CA VAL A 110 -9.22 0.63 -2.78
C VAL A 110 -8.22 1.53 -3.48
N PHE A 111 -7.26 2.06 -2.72
CA PHE A 111 -6.23 2.97 -3.20
C PHE A 111 -4.91 2.23 -3.31
N TYR A 112 -4.54 1.83 -4.53
CA TYR A 112 -3.26 1.20 -4.82
C TYR A 112 -2.21 2.24 -5.19
N PRO A 113 -0.93 2.05 -4.83
CA PRO A 113 0.15 2.87 -5.36
C PRO A 113 0.12 2.93 -6.89
N SER A 114 0.23 4.12 -7.46
CA SER A 114 0.19 4.36 -8.91
C SER A 114 1.44 5.09 -9.43
N GLU A 115 2.20 5.71 -8.54
CA GLU A 115 3.44 6.40 -8.85
C GLU A 115 4.48 6.14 -7.77
N TYR A 116 5.69 5.80 -8.18
CA TYR A 116 6.82 5.55 -7.30
C TYR A 116 8.02 6.39 -7.70
N GLU A 117 8.82 6.79 -6.71
CA GLU A 117 10.21 7.19 -6.88
C GLU A 117 11.10 5.99 -6.54
N ILE A 118 11.91 5.57 -7.51
CA ILE A 118 12.88 4.49 -7.36
C ILE A 118 14.26 5.13 -7.34
N LYS A 119 15.04 4.86 -6.30
CA LYS A 119 16.45 5.24 -6.22
C LYS A 119 17.31 4.03 -6.45
N ASP A 120 18.24 4.14 -7.40
CA ASP A 120 19.25 3.09 -7.62
C ASP A 120 20.35 3.13 -6.54
N LEU A 121 21.26 2.15 -6.57
CA LEU A 121 22.40 2.11 -5.64
C LEU A 121 23.35 3.31 -5.76
N LYS A 122 23.30 4.07 -6.86
CA LYS A 122 24.08 5.30 -7.08
C LYS A 122 23.33 6.55 -6.61
N GLY A 123 22.12 6.41 -6.07
CA GLY A 123 21.26 7.51 -5.62
C GLY A 123 20.49 8.23 -6.75
N ILE A 124 20.59 7.77 -7.99
CA ILE A 124 19.85 8.34 -9.13
C ILE A 124 18.38 7.98 -8.96
N SER A 125 17.52 8.99 -9.08
CA SER A 125 16.07 8.87 -8.85
C SER A 125 15.33 8.76 -10.17
N PHE A 126 14.36 7.86 -10.22
CA PHE A 126 13.53 7.59 -11.39
C PHE A 126 12.06 7.57 -10.98
N ILE A 127 11.18 8.07 -11.84
CA ILE A 127 9.73 8.03 -11.62
C ILE A 127 9.13 6.86 -12.40
N TYR A 128 8.39 6.00 -11.70
CA TYR A 128 7.66 4.89 -12.29
C TYR A 128 6.16 5.07 -12.08
N LYS A 129 5.42 5.23 -13.18
CA LYS A 129 3.99 5.60 -13.18
C LYS A 129 3.07 4.41 -13.42
N LYS A 130 3.33 3.30 -12.73
CA LYS A 130 2.47 2.11 -12.74
C LYS A 130 2.47 1.47 -11.36
N ASN A 131 1.43 0.70 -11.04
CA ASN A 131 1.41 -0.12 -9.84
C ASN A 131 2.50 -1.22 -9.92
N ILE A 132 3.20 -1.48 -8.81
CA ILE A 132 4.09 -2.63 -8.66
C ILE A 132 3.37 -3.61 -7.75
N GLN A 133 2.72 -4.61 -8.33
CA GLN A 133 1.79 -5.49 -7.61
C GLN A 133 2.48 -6.24 -6.47
N GLU A 134 3.74 -6.62 -6.67
CA GLU A 134 4.59 -7.31 -5.70
C GLU A 134 4.86 -6.48 -4.44
N LEU A 135 4.60 -5.17 -4.47
CA LEU A 135 4.75 -4.26 -3.33
C LEU A 135 3.41 -3.87 -2.71
N ASN A 136 2.27 -4.28 -3.28
CA ASN A 136 0.95 -4.00 -2.70
C ASN A 136 0.82 -4.64 -1.32
N ASP A 137 1.26 -5.89 -1.21
CA ASP A 137 1.46 -6.57 0.06
C ASP A 137 2.63 -7.56 0.00
N PHE A 138 3.26 -7.76 1.15
CA PHE A 138 4.34 -8.75 1.28
C PHE A 138 4.51 -9.16 2.74
N VAL A 139 5.18 -10.30 2.97
CA VAL A 139 5.52 -10.76 4.31
C VAL A 139 6.86 -10.18 4.72
N LEU A 140 6.89 -9.56 5.90
CA LEU A 140 8.09 -9.11 6.59
C LEU A 140 8.33 -10.02 7.80
N GLU A 141 9.53 -10.59 7.86
CA GLU A 141 10.01 -11.39 8.99
C GLU A 141 10.98 -10.56 9.84
N THR A 142 10.69 -10.47 11.13
CA THR A 142 11.47 -9.73 12.14
C THR A 142 11.82 -10.67 13.28
N ASP A 143 12.62 -10.20 14.25
CA ASP A 143 12.93 -10.97 15.46
C ASP A 143 11.68 -11.26 16.31
N LEU A 144 10.58 -10.52 16.11
CA LEU A 144 9.29 -10.74 16.77
C LEU A 144 8.37 -11.72 16.02
N GLY A 145 8.79 -12.16 14.82
CA GLY A 145 8.01 -13.05 13.96
C GLY A 145 7.62 -12.42 12.62
N LYS A 146 6.61 -13.00 11.97
CA LYS A 146 6.16 -12.63 10.62
C LYS A 146 4.92 -11.77 10.66
N THR A 147 4.90 -10.71 9.84
CA THR A 147 3.73 -9.84 9.65
C THR A 147 3.53 -9.53 8.18
N LYS A 148 2.28 -9.20 7.81
CA LYS A 148 1.93 -8.79 6.46
C LYS A 148 1.95 -7.26 6.37
N ILE A 149 2.70 -6.74 5.43
CA ILE A 149 2.81 -5.31 5.14
C ILE A 149 1.89 -4.98 4.00
N PHE A 150 1.23 -3.82 4.06
CA PHE A 150 0.34 -3.31 3.03
C PHE A 150 0.79 -1.91 2.60
N SER A 151 0.85 -1.66 1.29
CA SER A 151 1.10 -0.33 0.72
C SER A 151 -0.15 0.30 0.08
N TYR A 152 -1.29 -0.38 0.16
CA TYR A 152 -2.60 0.12 -0.25
C TYR A 152 -3.51 0.32 0.96
N PHE A 153 -4.63 1.01 0.75
CA PHE A 153 -5.64 1.22 1.79
C PHE A 153 -7.05 1.32 1.21
N TYR A 154 -8.06 1.23 2.08
CA TYR A 154 -9.46 1.43 1.73
C TYR A 154 -9.96 2.76 2.26
N ASP A 155 -10.88 3.38 1.53
CA ASP A 155 -11.61 4.56 1.98
C ASP A 155 -13.02 4.57 1.40
N TYR A 156 -13.93 5.31 2.02
CA TYR A 156 -15.36 5.31 1.70
C TYR A 156 -15.84 6.71 1.40
N TRP A 157 -16.49 6.89 0.24
CA TRP A 157 -17.06 8.17 -0.15
C TRP A 157 -18.47 8.35 0.41
N THR A 158 -18.65 9.29 1.33
CA THR A 158 -19.96 9.56 1.96
C THR A 158 -20.91 10.40 1.10
N GLY A 159 -20.46 10.84 -0.09
CA GLY A 159 -21.15 11.85 -0.90
C GLY A 159 -20.65 13.28 -0.66
N LYS A 160 -19.91 13.52 0.43
CA LYS A 160 -19.37 14.85 0.79
C LYS A 160 -17.88 14.81 1.15
N GLU A 161 -17.45 13.73 1.80
CA GLU A 161 -16.07 13.52 2.20
C GLU A 161 -15.73 12.03 2.22
N TRP A 162 -14.44 11.74 2.17
CA TRP A 162 -13.88 10.43 2.43
C TRP A 162 -13.91 10.12 3.92
N GLU A 163 -14.47 8.98 4.31
CA GLU A 163 -14.71 8.62 5.70
C GLU A 163 -13.42 8.47 6.51
N MET A 164 -12.38 7.88 5.93
CA MET A 164 -11.12 7.59 6.63
C MET A 164 -10.12 8.74 6.49
N SER A 165 -9.90 9.23 5.26
CA SER A 165 -8.92 10.29 5.01
C SER A 165 -9.44 11.70 5.31
N LYS A 166 -10.75 11.87 5.52
CA LYS A 166 -11.42 13.17 5.75
C LYS A 166 -11.25 14.17 4.61
N ARG A 167 -10.78 13.72 3.44
CA ARG A 167 -10.64 14.54 2.24
C ARG A 167 -12.03 14.90 1.70
N LYS A 168 -12.21 16.16 1.30
CA LYS A 168 -13.48 16.65 0.72
C LYS A 168 -13.54 16.57 -0.81
N SER A 169 -12.40 16.35 -1.47
CA SER A 169 -12.35 16.14 -2.91
C SER A 169 -12.70 14.69 -3.25
N GLN A 170 -13.56 14.49 -4.24
CA GLN A 170 -13.88 13.15 -4.78
C GLN A 170 -12.74 12.59 -5.66
N GLU A 171 -11.61 13.31 -5.77
CA GLU A 171 -10.44 12.83 -6.51
C GLU A 171 -9.99 11.44 -6.03
N LEU A 172 -9.94 10.53 -7.01
CA LEU A 172 -9.44 9.18 -6.82
C LEU A 172 -7.92 9.11 -6.86
N SER A 173 -7.21 10.20 -7.15
CA SER A 173 -5.77 10.27 -7.03
C SER A 173 -5.40 11.02 -5.75
N THR A 174 -4.40 10.54 -5.01
CA THR A 174 -3.93 11.21 -3.80
C THR A 174 -2.46 10.97 -3.54
N GLY A 175 -1.78 11.96 -2.96
CA GLY A 175 -0.43 11.82 -2.40
C GLY A 175 -0.42 11.49 -0.91
N GLU A 176 -1.60 11.41 -0.28
CA GLU A 176 -1.74 11.23 1.16
C GLU A 176 -2.34 9.86 1.48
N PRO A 177 -1.54 8.93 2.04
CA PRO A 177 -2.03 7.63 2.50
C PRO A 177 -2.65 7.71 3.90
N LEU A 178 -3.47 6.71 4.25
CA LEU A 178 -3.92 6.50 5.62
C LEU A 178 -2.77 6.07 6.55
N PRO A 179 -2.89 6.20 7.89
CA PRO A 179 -1.92 5.69 8.85
C PRO A 179 -1.61 4.20 8.67
N LYS A 180 -0.40 3.78 9.03
CA LYS A 180 0.10 2.38 8.95
C LYS A 180 0.13 1.78 7.54
N VAL A 181 0.09 2.60 6.50
CA VAL A 181 0.36 2.18 5.11
C VAL A 181 1.85 2.30 4.84
N ALA A 182 2.47 1.28 4.25
CA ALA A 182 3.87 1.33 3.85
C ALA A 182 4.06 2.34 2.70
N VAL A 183 4.92 3.34 2.91
CA VAL A 183 5.17 4.42 1.95
C VAL A 183 6.56 4.36 1.35
N LYS A 184 7.51 3.67 2.00
CA LYS A 184 8.87 3.53 1.49
C LYS A 184 9.51 2.24 1.95
N LEU A 185 10.23 1.62 1.03
CA LEU A 185 11.11 0.48 1.26
C LEU A 185 12.55 0.93 1.00
N PHE A 186 13.45 0.62 1.93
CA PHE A 186 14.89 0.81 1.76
C PHE A 186 15.58 -0.55 1.83
N PHE A 187 16.20 -0.96 0.74
CA PHE A 187 16.83 -2.27 0.60
C PHE A 187 18.27 -2.21 1.10
N ILE A 188 18.61 -3.10 2.03
CA ILE A 188 19.93 -3.19 2.63
C ILE A 188 20.73 -4.20 1.80
N SER A 189 21.51 -3.70 0.83
CA SER A 189 22.39 -4.54 0.01
C SER A 189 23.47 -5.21 0.87
N ILE A 190 23.66 -6.52 0.67
CA ILE A 190 24.72 -7.31 1.33
C ILE A 190 26.11 -6.92 0.79
N SER A 191 26.18 -6.45 -0.46
CA SER A 191 27.45 -6.17 -1.17
C SER A 191 28.24 -4.99 -0.61
N GLN A 192 27.64 -4.10 0.20
CA GLN A 192 28.36 -2.98 0.81
C GLN A 192 29.18 -3.36 2.05
N LYS A 193 29.14 -4.62 2.49
CA LYS A 193 29.88 -5.07 3.69
C LYS A 193 31.32 -5.53 3.41
N GLU A 194 31.69 -5.77 2.16
CA GLU A 194 33.02 -6.32 1.81
C GLU A 194 34.03 -5.24 1.37
N GLU A 195 33.60 -4.07 0.87
CA GLU A 195 34.52 -3.01 0.42
C GLU A 195 35.12 -2.14 1.54
N LYS A 196 34.76 -2.38 2.82
CA LYS A 196 35.38 -1.70 3.99
C LYS A 196 36.42 -2.53 4.73
N LYS A 197 36.87 -3.64 4.13
CA LYS A 197 38.01 -4.42 4.60
C LYS A 197 39.11 -4.49 3.54
N ILE A 198 39.65 -3.34 3.16
CA ILE A 198 40.97 -3.24 2.51
C ILE A 198 41.71 -2.08 3.17
#